data_AF-S3HNR0-F1
#
_entry.id   AF-S3HNR0-F1
#
_cell.length_a   1.000
_cell.length_b   1.000
_cell.length_c   1.000
_cell.angle_alpha   90.00
_cell.angle_beta   90.00
_cell.angle_gamma   90.00
#
_symmetry.space_group_name_H-M   'P 1'
#
loop_
_entity.id
_entity.type
_entity.pdbx_description
1 polymer ?
#
loop_
_entity_poly.entity_id
_entity_poly.type
_entity_poly.pdbx_seq_one_letter_code
_entity_poly.pdbx_strand_id
1 'polypeptide(L)' 'MQDSEIILIGGAAGLPKDIIDLLEELFTQVLDGRNSQVASGVADILGRPARDFGVYARDAAACGTWRV' A
#
# COMPACT_ATOMS: atom_id res chain seq x y z
N MET A 1 10.26 -3.80 9.57
CA MET A 1 9.96 -2.41 9.96
C MET A 1 9.99 -2.41 11.48
N GLN A 2 10.78 -1.54 12.11
CA GLN A 2 10.83 -1.50 13.59
C GLN A 2 9.64 -0.67 14.08
N ASP A 3 8.89 -1.17 15.06
CA ASP A 3 7.61 -0.65 15.56
C ASP A 3 7.59 0.87 15.86
N SER A 4 8.76 1.49 16.06
CA SER A 4 8.93 2.89 16.40
C SER A 4 8.81 3.88 15.22
N GLU A 5 8.95 3.47 13.96
CA GLU A 5 8.95 4.42 12.82
C GLU A 5 7.54 4.89 12.43
N ILE A 6 6.54 4.01 12.44
CA ILE A 6 5.15 4.35 12.06
C ILE A 6 4.57 5.38 13.02
N ILE A 7 4.79 5.19 14.32
CA ILE A 7 4.32 6.11 15.36
C ILE A 7 4.95 7.49 15.19
N LEU A 8 6.26 7.52 14.95
CA LEU A 8 7.01 8.78 14.81
C LEU A 8 6.58 9.55 13.56
N ILE A 9 6.47 8.87 12.41
CA ILE A 9 6.05 9.48 11.14
C ILE A 9 4.59 9.92 11.19
N GLY A 10 3.70 9.07 11.70
CA GLY A 10 2.27 9.37 11.79
C GLY A 10 1.98 10.55 12.72
N GLY A 11 2.67 10.60 13.87
CA GLY A 11 2.59 11.74 14.80
C GLY A 11 3.09 13.03 14.17
N ALA A 12 4.23 13.01 13.47
CA ALA A 12 4.76 14.18 12.76
C ALA A 12 3.83 14.64 11.62
N ALA A 13 3.10 13.72 10.98
CA ALA A 13 2.10 14.01 9.96
C ALA A 13 0.76 14.50 10.54
N GLY A 14 0.61 14.59 11.85
CA GLY A 14 -0.61 15.05 12.51
C GLY A 14 -1.77 14.06 12.41
N LEU A 15 -1.48 12.77 12.21
CA LEU A 15 -2.51 11.74 12.13
C LEU A 15 -3.12 11.47 13.51
N PRO A 16 -4.44 11.22 13.59
CA PRO A 16 -5.09 10.73 14.80
C PRO A 16 -4.47 9.41 15.29
N LYS A 17 -4.40 9.22 16.61
CA LYS A 17 -3.77 8.04 17.22
C LYS A 17 -4.38 6.72 16.76
N ASP A 18 -5.70 6.65 16.61
CA ASP A 18 -6.42 5.48 16.12
C ASP A 18 -6.02 5.11 14.68
N ILE A 19 -5.70 6.10 13.84
CA ILE A 19 -5.18 5.86 12.50
C ILE A 19 -3.75 5.34 12.54
N ILE A 20 -2.91 5.86 13.44
CA ILE A 20 -1.54 5.38 13.64
C ILE A 20 -1.56 3.91 14.10
N ASP A 21 -2.38 3.59 15.10
CA ASP A 21 -2.52 2.25 15.65
C ASP A 21 -3.05 1.27 14.58
N LEU A 22 -4.00 1.72 13.74
CA LEU A 22 -4.48 0.93 12.60
C LEU A 22 -3.37 0.65 11.57
N LEU A 23 -2.58 1.66 11.21
CA LEU A 23 -1.49 1.51 10.23
C LEU A 23 -0.39 0.60 10.77
N GLU A 24 -0.09 0.68 12.06
CA GLU A 24 0.85 -0.21 12.74
C GLU A 24 0.41 -1.68 12.63
N GLU A 25 -0.84 -1.99 12.97
CA GLU A 25 -1.39 -3.34 12.85
C GLU A 25 -1.41 -3.80 11.39
N LEU A 26 -1.94 -2.97 10.49
CA LEU A 26 -2.04 -3.29 9.07
C LEU A 26 -0.69 -3.68 8.48
N PHE A 27 0.34 -2.85 8.70
CA PHE A 27 1.64 -3.11 8.12
C PHE A 27 2.36 -4.27 8.80
N THR A 28 2.15 -4.49 10.10
CA THR A 28 2.63 -5.69 10.80
C THR A 28 2.08 -6.95 10.15
N GLN A 29 0.79 -6.99 9.84
CA GLN A 29 0.15 -8.17 9.23
C GLN A 29 0.43 -8.32 7.74
N VAL A 30 0.56 -7.22 7.00
CA VAL A 30 0.67 -7.27 5.53
C VAL A 30 2.12 -7.42 5.06
N LEU A 31 3.08 -6.80 5.78
CA LEU A 31 4.50 -6.78 5.40
C LEU A 31 5.34 -7.83 6.14
N ASP A 32 4.71 -8.87 6.67
CA ASP A 32 5.38 -10.02 7.30
C ASP A 32 6.00 -11.02 6.30
N GLY A 33 5.89 -10.72 5.00
CA GLY A 33 6.43 -11.54 3.91
C GLY A 33 5.46 -12.57 3.33
N ARG A 34 4.32 -12.87 3.97
CA ARG A 34 3.33 -13.83 3.43
C ARG A 34 2.73 -13.38 2.10
N ASN A 35 2.74 -12.07 1.83
CA ASN A 35 2.18 -11.46 0.61
C ASN A 35 3.25 -11.19 -0.47
N SER A 36 4.47 -11.72 -0.34
CA SER A 36 5.59 -11.38 -1.23
C SER A 36 5.59 -12.14 -2.56
N GLN A 37 4.93 -13.29 -2.62
CA GLN A 37 4.94 -14.13 -3.82
C GLN A 37 3.92 -13.66 -4.84
N VAL A 38 4.32 -13.67 -6.11
CA VAL A 38 3.43 -13.34 -7.22
C VAL A 38 2.38 -14.44 -7.38
N ALA A 39 1.10 -14.04 -7.46
CA ALA A 39 -0.03 -14.95 -7.68
C ALA A 39 -0.61 -14.80 -9.09
N SER A 40 -1.13 -15.89 -9.67
CA SER A 40 -1.68 -15.94 -11.02
C SER A 40 -3.18 -15.62 -11.12
N GLY A 41 -3.87 -15.45 -9.99
CA GLY A 41 -5.34 -15.44 -9.94
C GLY A 41 -6.02 -14.42 -10.88
N VAL A 42 -5.38 -13.27 -11.15
CA VAL A 42 -5.92 -12.30 -12.12
C VAL A 42 -5.98 -12.88 -13.53
N ALA A 43 -4.90 -13.53 -13.97
CA ALA A 43 -4.85 -14.16 -15.28
C ALA A 43 -5.80 -15.36 -15.36
N ASP A 44 -5.85 -16.16 -14.31
CA ASP A 44 -6.68 -17.38 -14.25
C ASP A 44 -8.18 -17.06 -14.29
N ILE A 45 -8.62 -15.99 -13.61
CA ILE A 45 -10.04 -15.64 -13.50
C ILE A 45 -10.51 -14.77 -14.67
N LEU A 46 -9.68 -13.82 -15.13
CA LEU A 46 -10.09 -12.83 -16.13
C LEU A 46 -9.61 -13.13 -17.56
N GLY A 47 -8.77 -14.16 -17.75
CA GLY A 47 -8.22 -14.51 -19.06
C GLY A 47 -7.27 -13.46 -19.65
N ARG A 48 -6.77 -12.52 -18.83
CA ARG A 48 -5.83 -11.45 -19.23
C ARG A 48 -4.83 -11.18 -18.10
N PRO A 49 -3.60 -10.71 -18.42
CA PRO A 49 -2.62 -10.40 -17.38
C PRO A 49 -3.10 -9.27 -16.45
N ALA A 50 -2.53 -9.24 -15.24
CA ALA A 50 -2.67 -8.10 -14.34
C ALA A 50 -2.15 -6.82 -15.02
N ARG A 51 -2.81 -5.70 -14.74
CA ARG A 51 -2.34 -4.40 -15.24
C ARG A 51 -1.02 -4.06 -14.55
N ASP A 52 -0.05 -3.61 -15.33
CA ASP A 52 1.19 -3.07 -14.79
C ASP A 52 0.92 -1.86 -13.88
N PHE A 53 1.47 -1.90 -12.66
CA PHE A 53 1.24 -0.85 -11.67
C PHE A 53 1.89 0.48 -12.09
N GLY A 54 3.01 0.44 -12.80
CA GLY A 54 3.68 1.64 -13.32
C GLY A 54 2.86 2.37 -14.38
N VAL A 55 2.12 1.63 -15.22
CA VAL A 55 1.12 2.22 -16.13
C VAL A 55 0.02 2.90 -15.33
N TYR A 56 -0.57 2.20 -14.35
CA TYR A 56 -1.60 2.79 -13.49
C TYR A 56 -1.14 4.07 -12.79
N ALA A 57 0.05 4.05 -12.18
CA ALA A 57 0.59 5.19 -11.43
C ALA A 57 0.79 6.43 -12.32
N ARG A 58 1.28 6.25 -13.55
CA ARG A 58 1.44 7.33 -14.52
C ARG A 58 0.10 7.93 -14.94
N ASP A 59 -0.88 7.08 -15.24
CA ASP A 59 -2.21 7.54 -15.64
C ASP A 59 -2.90 8.29 -14.49
N ALA A 60 -2.80 7.79 -13.25
CA ALA A 60 -3.38 8.43 -12.06
C ALA A 60 -2.75 9.81 -11.80
N ALA A 61 -1.44 9.95 -11.97
CA ALA A 61 -0.73 11.21 -11.84
C ALA A 61 -1.14 12.20 -12.94
N ALA A 62 -1.24 11.75 -14.20
CA ALA A 62 -1.69 12.59 -15.32
C ALA A 62 -3.13 13.10 -15.14
N CYS A 63 -3.99 12.32 -14.48
CA CYS A 63 -5.36 12.73 -14.13
C CYS A 63 -5.44 13.73 -12.96
N GLY A 64 -4.31 14.11 -12.35
CA GLY A 64 -4.30 15.04 -11.20
C GLY A 64 -4.88 14.45 -9.92
N THR A 65 -4.92 13.12 -9.78
CA THR A 65 -5.45 12.43 -8.59
C THR A 65 -4.67 12.81 -7.32
N TRP A 66 -3.37 13.06 -7.47
CA TRP A 66 -2.49 13.45 -6.38
C TRP A 66 -2.39 14.97 -6.30
N ARG A 67 -2.76 15.54 -5.15
CA ARG A 67 -2.34 16.90 -4.79
C ARG A 67 -0.89 16.81 -4.31
N VAL A 68 0.01 17.41 -5.09
CA VAL A 68 1.37 17.77 -4.66
C VAL A 68 1.35 19.07 -3.88
#